data_AF-A0A7X1EB72-F1
#
_entry.id   AF-A0A7X1EB72-F1
#
_cell.length_a   1.000
_cell.length_b   1.000
_cell.length_c   1.000
_cell.angle_alpha   90.00
_cell.angle_beta   90.00
_cell.angle_gamma   90.00
#
_symmetry.space_group_name_H-M   'P 1'
#
loop_
_entity.id
_entity.type
_entity.pdbx_description
1 polymer ?
#
loop_
_entity_poly.entity_id
_entity_poly.type
_entity_poly.pdbx_seq_one_letter_code
_entity_poly.pdbx_strand_id
1 'polypeptide(L)' 'MPRGGKREGAGRKPREIPREAITIRLEPETATKFKKICKANKLSYSGQLTKWVDET' A
#
# COMPACT_ATOMS: atom_id res chain seq x y z
N MET A 1 15.00 -14.96 -9.33
CA MET A 1 15.30 -15.44 -7.96
C MET A 1 14.03 -15.44 -7.14
N PRO A 2 13.53 -16.60 -6.66
CA PRO A 2 12.31 -16.63 -5.86
C PRO A 2 12.63 -16.07 -4.46
N ARG A 3 11.93 -15.00 -4.07
CA ARG A 3 12.04 -14.33 -2.76
C ARG A 3 11.20 -15.05 -1.68
N GLY A 4 11.17 -16.38 -1.71
CA GLY A 4 10.43 -17.23 -0.76
C GLY A 4 11.41 -17.97 0.13
N GLY A 5 11.13 -18.04 1.43
CA GLY A 5 12.00 -18.77 2.36
C GLY A 5 12.11 -20.24 1.96
N LYS A 6 13.25 -20.86 2.28
CA LYS A 6 13.60 -22.24 1.88
C LYS A 6 12.68 -23.33 2.48
N ARG A 7 11.68 -22.99 3.29
CA ARG A 7 10.79 -23.94 3.98
C ARG A 7 9.47 -24.09 3.23
N GLU A 8 8.91 -25.29 3.16
CA GLU A 8 7.53 -25.47 2.71
C GLU A 8 6.58 -24.59 3.57
N GLY A 9 5.72 -23.81 2.91
CA GLY A 9 4.88 -22.80 3.56
C GLY A 9 5.56 -21.45 3.82
N ALA A 10 6.85 -21.28 3.51
CA ALA A 10 7.53 -20.00 3.65
C ALA A 10 7.22 -19.06 2.47
N GLY A 11 6.19 -18.26 2.67
CA GLY A 11 5.77 -17.21 1.75
C GLY A 11 4.41 -16.69 2.16
N ARG A 12 4.08 -15.48 1.72
CA ARG A 12 2.70 -15.01 1.84
C ARG A 12 1.87 -15.81 0.84
N LYS A 13 0.83 -16.51 1.30
CA LYS A 13 -0.10 -17.20 0.39
C LYS A 13 -0.55 -16.21 -0.69
N PRO A 14 -0.61 -16.63 -1.97
CA PRO A 14 -1.19 -15.80 -3.02
C PRO A 14 -2.62 -15.42 -2.62
N ARG A 15 -3.02 -14.21 -2.96
CA ARG A 15 -4.39 -13.74 -2.71
C ARG A 15 -5.33 -14.33 -3.77
N GLU A 16 -6.59 -14.55 -3.40
CA GLU A 16 -7.64 -14.97 -4.34
C GLU A 16 -7.88 -13.92 -5.42
N ILE A 17 -7.82 -12.63 -5.05
CA ILE A 17 -7.95 -11.51 -5.98
C ILE A 17 -6.60 -10.78 -6.07
N PRO A 18 -6.00 -10.67 -7.27
CA PRO A 18 -4.76 -9.94 -7.46
C PRO A 18 -4.99 -8.44 -7.23
N ARG A 19 -4.00 -7.76 -6.66
CA ARG A 19 -4.02 -6.30 -6.57
C ARG A 19 -3.59 -5.71 -7.89
N GLU A 20 -4.34 -4.75 -8.39
CA GLU A 20 -3.85 -3.85 -9.43
C GLU A 20 -2.95 -2.78 -8.82
N ALA A 21 -1.84 -2.49 -9.51
CA ALA A 21 -0.90 -1.47 -9.08
C ALA A 21 -1.14 -0.19 -9.88
N ILE A 22 -1.57 0.87 -9.19
CA ILE A 22 -1.76 2.20 -9.77
C ILE A 22 -0.61 3.09 -9.30
N THR A 23 0.12 3.70 -10.24
CA THR A 23 1.17 4.67 -9.94
C THR A 23 0.62 6.08 -10.12
N ILE A 24 0.54 6.84 -9.04
CA ILE A 24 0.09 8.23 -9.05
C ILE A 24 1.30 9.14 -8.89
N ARG A 25 1.52 10.05 -9.84
CA ARG A 25 2.53 11.11 -9.72
C ARG A 25 1.89 12.31 -9.05
N LEU A 26 2.56 12.84 -8.03
CA LEU A 26 2.09 13.98 -7.25
C LEU A 26 3.18 15.05 -7.24
N GLU A 27 2.76 16.31 -7.15
CA GLU A 27 3.67 17.41 -6.84
C GLU A 27 4.35 17.18 -5.47
N PRO A 28 5.61 17.62 -5.30
CA PRO A 28 6.36 17.41 -4.06
C PRO A 28 5.65 17.95 -2.81
N GLU A 29 4.99 19.10 -2.93
CA GLU A 29 4.23 19.71 -1.84
C GLU A 29 3.05 18.83 -1.41
N THR A 30 2.33 18.29 -2.38
CA THR A 30 1.18 17.40 -2.16
C THR A 30 1.63 16.08 -1.55
N ALA A 31 2.73 15.51 -2.04
CA ALA A 31 3.33 14.30 -1.46
C ALA A 31 3.72 14.52 0.02
N THR A 32 4.27 15.69 0.35
CA THR A 32 4.65 16.05 1.73
C THR A 32 3.43 16.19 2.64
N LYS A 33 2.37 16.86 2.16
CA LYS A 33 1.09 16.97 2.89
C LYS A 33 0.48 15.58 3.11
N PHE A 34 0.44 14.75 2.07
CA PHE A 34 -0.09 13.39 2.16
C PHE A 34 0.69 12.52 3.16
N LYS A 35 2.01 12.64 3.19
CA LYS A 35 2.85 11.94 4.18
C LYS A 35 2.54 12.35 5.62
N LYS A 36 2.27 13.63 5.88
CA LYS A 36 1.87 14.11 7.20
C LYS A 36 0.53 13.50 7.63
N ILE A 37 -0.45 13.45 6.73
CA ILE A 37 -1.76 12.82 6.98
C ILE A 37 -1.60 11.34 7.32
N CYS A 38 -0.84 10.59 6.51
CA CYS A 38 -0.61 9.17 6.75
C CYS A 38 0.07 8.91 8.10
N LYS A 39 1.04 9.75 8.47
CA LYS A 39 1.71 9.68 9.79
C LYS A 39 0.75 9.95 10.93
N ALA A 40 -0.11 10.96 10.81
CA ALA A 40 -1.12 11.29 11.82
C ALA A 40 -2.12 10.14 12.02
N ASN A 41 -2.55 9.52 10.93
CA ASN A 41 -3.53 8.43 10.94
C ASN A 41 -2.93 7.04 11.20
N LYS A 42 -1.60 6.94 11.29
CA LYS A 42 -0.86 5.66 11.43
C LYS A 42 -1.21 4.64 10.33
N LEU A 43 -1.55 5.12 9.14
CA LEU A 43 -1.88 4.30 7.98
C LEU A 43 -0.73 4.32 6.96
N SER A 44 -0.59 3.23 6.21
CA SER A 44 0.26 3.24 5.01
C SER A 44 -0.35 4.16 3.94
N TYR A 45 0.45 4.60 2.97
CA TYR A 45 -0.05 5.39 1.84
C TYR A 45 -1.24 4.72 1.13
N SER A 46 -1.12 3.42 0.87
CA SER A 46 -2.21 2.65 0.28
C SER A 46 -3.41 2.52 1.22
N GLY A 47 -3.18 2.29 2.52
CA GLY A 47 -4.26 2.16 3.49
C GLY A 47 -5.04 3.47 3.68
N GLN A 48 -4.35 4.61 3.66
CA GLN A 48 -4.99 5.92 3.72
C GLN A 48 -5.85 6.17 2.49
N LEU A 49 -5.35 5.83 1.30
CA LEU A 49 -6.08 6.01 0.05
C LEU A 49 -7.29 5.07 -0.04
N THR A 50 -7.12 3.79 0.32
CA THR A 50 -8.24 2.83 0.41
C THR A 50 -9.32 3.31 1.37
N LYS A 51 -8.92 3.78 2.56
CA LYS A 51 -9.86 4.32 3.54
C LYS A 51 -10.70 5.47 2.97
N TRP A 52 -10.08 6.41 2.26
CA TRP A 52 -10.83 7.50 1.64
C TRP A 52 -11.78 7.04 0.56
N VAL A 53 -11.37 6.10 -0.30
CA VAL A 53 -12.25 5.54 -1.35
C VAL A 53 -13.45 4.83 -0.74
N ASP A 54 -13.26 4.06 0.33
CA ASP A 54 -14.35 3.33 0.98
C ASP A 54 -15.31 4.25 1.78
N GLU A 55 -14.86 5.45 2.17
CA GLU A 55 -15.64 6.48 2.87
C GLU A 55 -16.36 7.46 1.93
N THR A 56 -16.15 7.37 0.61
CA THR A 56 -16.78 8.23 -0.41
C THR A 56 -18.05 7.59 -0.96
#